data_AF-A0A353D7B2-F1
#
_entry.id   AF-A0A353D7B2-F1
#
_cell.length_a   1.000
_cell.length_b   1.000
_cell.length_c   1.000
_cell.angle_alpha   90.00
_cell.angle_beta   90.00
_cell.angle_gamma   90.00
#
_symmetry.space_group_name_H-M   'P 1'
#
loop_
_entity.id
_entity.type
_entity.pdbx_description
1 polymer ?
#
loop_
_entity_poly.entity_id
_entity_poly.type
_entity_poly.pdbx_seq_one_letter_code
_entity_poly.pdbx_strand_id
1 'polypeptide(L)'
;MPTLANDPERHVVIDRRSGHYLCFPDVCRTPDGRLLVAYNEYDQHVGTRRRLLLQESADQGRTWSGPRMLRADQGHCPRFSQLSSNQLVLSDDAGPTLNWSADQGRTWAPCPIPGVTHGLLDRIIELDTETLLLAGHSHRGAFPHPKIRQAGTEQMLYRSTDRGRTWKAHSVIARDPCLVLCEASLVRLPGGRLLALMRENSFVYEPMYACFSD
;
A
#
# COMPACT_ATOMS: atom_id res chain seq x y z
N MET A 1 1.65 -17.71 19.49
CA MET A 1 1.43 -18.70 18.42
C MET A 1 2.80 -19.15 17.91
N PRO A 2 3.05 -20.46 17.76
CA PRO A 2 4.27 -20.94 17.11
C PRO A 2 4.34 -20.46 15.66
N THR A 3 5.55 -20.25 15.15
CA THR A 3 5.78 -19.85 13.75
C THR A 3 5.33 -20.95 12.78
N LEU A 4 4.78 -20.55 11.64
CA LEU A 4 4.31 -21.43 10.57
C LEU A 4 5.37 -21.63 9.48
N ALA A 5 6.59 -21.13 9.70
CA ALA A 5 7.66 -21.15 8.71
C ALA A 5 8.07 -22.57 8.27
N ASN A 6 7.87 -23.57 9.13
CA ASN A 6 8.27 -24.96 8.88
C ASN A 6 7.10 -25.88 8.51
N ASP A 7 5.93 -25.33 8.17
CA ASP A 7 4.75 -26.08 7.78
C ASP A 7 4.49 -25.88 6.27
N PRO A 8 5.13 -26.69 5.39
CA PRO A 8 5.08 -26.49 3.94
C PRO A 8 3.68 -26.70 3.36
N GLU A 9 2.84 -27.52 3.98
CA GLU A 9 1.44 -27.72 3.58
C GLU A 9 0.59 -26.45 3.75
N ARG A 10 1.11 -25.48 4.50
CA ARG A 10 0.51 -24.18 4.71
C ARG A 10 1.12 -23.08 3.88
N HIS A 11 2.03 -23.41 2.96
CA HIS A 11 2.65 -22.48 2.03
C HIS A 11 2.07 -22.69 0.64
N VAL A 12 1.82 -21.59 -0.06
CA VAL A 12 1.39 -21.60 -1.45
C VAL A 12 2.29 -20.66 -2.25
N VAL A 13 2.62 -21.08 -3.47
CA VAL A 13 3.30 -20.22 -4.43
C VAL A 13 2.23 -19.54 -5.28
N ILE A 14 2.12 -18.23 -5.14
CA ILE A 14 1.22 -17.40 -5.96
C ILE A 14 1.82 -17.20 -7.36
N ASP A 15 3.05 -16.70 -7.42
CA ASP A 15 3.79 -16.54 -8.67
C ASP A 15 5.29 -16.80 -8.42
N ARG A 16 5.93 -17.45 -9.39
CA ARG A 16 7.37 -17.71 -9.42
C ARG A 16 7.81 -17.87 -10.88
N ARG A 17 8.53 -16.87 -11.38
CA ARG A 17 9.06 -16.86 -12.75
C ARG A 17 10.54 -16.49 -12.73
N SER A 18 11.37 -17.34 -13.35
CA SER A 18 12.82 -17.12 -13.40
C SER A 18 13.15 -15.83 -14.15
N GLY A 19 14.10 -15.04 -13.64
CA GLY A 19 14.51 -13.77 -14.25
C GLY A 19 13.57 -12.59 -14.02
N HIS A 20 12.50 -12.77 -13.22
CA HIS A 20 11.57 -11.70 -12.85
C HIS A 20 11.69 -11.36 -11.36
N TYR A 21 11.75 -10.07 -11.05
CA TYR A 21 11.70 -9.59 -9.67
C TYR A 21 10.24 -9.32 -9.28
N LEU A 22 9.63 -10.24 -8.54
CA LEU A 22 8.24 -10.14 -8.11
C LEU A 22 8.19 -9.57 -6.68
N CYS A 23 7.50 -8.44 -6.48
CA CYS A 23 7.61 -7.70 -5.22
C CYS A 23 6.35 -6.91 -4.83
N PHE A 24 6.37 -6.47 -3.57
CA PHE A 24 5.37 -5.59 -2.96
C PHE A 24 3.92 -6.07 -3.13
N PRO A 25 3.60 -7.31 -2.74
CA PRO A 25 2.25 -7.81 -2.84
C PRO A 25 1.34 -7.18 -1.78
N ASP A 26 0.07 -6.95 -2.14
CA ASP A 26 -1.03 -6.82 -1.19
C ASP A 26 -2.20 -7.70 -1.63
N VAL A 27 -2.97 -8.19 -0.66
CA VAL A 27 -4.08 -9.11 -0.90
C VAL A 27 -5.34 -8.61 -0.21
N CYS A 28 -6.47 -8.68 -0.91
CA CYS A 28 -7.78 -8.46 -0.33
C CYS A 28 -8.71 -9.64 -0.59
N ARG A 29 -9.74 -9.75 0.24
CA ARG A 29 -10.90 -10.60 -0.04
C ARG A 29 -11.95 -9.73 -0.74
N THR A 30 -12.43 -10.18 -1.89
CA THR A 30 -13.49 -9.50 -2.65
C THR A 30 -14.87 -9.75 -2.01
N PRO A 31 -15.89 -8.94 -2.32
CA PRO A 31 -17.25 -9.13 -1.78
C PRO A 31 -17.86 -10.52 -2.06
N ASP A 32 -17.57 -11.12 -3.22
CA ASP A 32 -17.96 -12.49 -3.58
C ASP A 32 -17.13 -13.59 -2.91
N GLY A 33 -16.18 -13.21 -2.05
CA GLY A 33 -15.41 -14.12 -1.20
C GLY A 33 -14.14 -14.69 -1.82
N ARG A 34 -13.81 -14.33 -3.07
CA ARG A 34 -12.51 -14.65 -3.70
C ARG A 34 -11.37 -13.88 -3.02
N LEU A 35 -10.14 -14.33 -3.23
CA LEU A 35 -8.96 -13.53 -2.92
C LEU A 35 -8.45 -12.88 -4.20
N LEU A 36 -8.01 -11.63 -4.08
CA LEU A 36 -7.33 -10.91 -5.15
C LEU A 36 -6.01 -10.39 -4.61
N VAL A 37 -4.92 -10.72 -5.29
CA VAL A 37 -3.57 -10.22 -4.98
C VAL A 37 -3.12 -9.28 -6.08
N ALA A 38 -2.55 -8.15 -5.69
CA ALA A 38 -1.85 -7.22 -6.55
C ALA A 38 -0.38 -7.24 -6.18
N TYR A 39 0.50 -7.23 -7.17
CA TYR A 39 1.95 -7.21 -6.95
C TYR A 39 2.64 -6.66 -8.18
N ASN A 40 3.92 -6.35 -8.04
CA ASN A 40 4.71 -5.83 -9.12
C ASN A 40 5.63 -6.89 -9.72
N GLU A 41 5.88 -6.76 -11.01
CA GLU A 41 6.98 -7.41 -11.72
C GLU A 41 7.96 -6.34 -12.20
N TYR A 42 9.19 -6.41 -11.71
CA TYR A 42 10.32 -5.60 -12.13
C TYR A 42 11.41 -6.44 -12.80
N ASP A 43 12.35 -5.73 -13.43
CA ASP A 43 13.66 -6.26 -13.85
C ASP A 43 14.61 -6.47 -12.66
N GLN A 44 14.54 -5.65 -11.61
CA GLN A 44 15.37 -5.75 -10.40
C GLN A 44 14.78 -4.98 -9.21
N HIS A 45 15.44 -5.08 -8.04
CA HIS A 45 15.16 -4.19 -6.91
C HIS A 45 15.51 -2.75 -7.31
N VAL A 46 14.50 -1.86 -7.29
CA VAL A 46 14.54 -0.52 -7.90
C VAL A 46 14.70 -0.61 -9.43
N GLY A 47 13.69 -1.19 -10.06
CA GLY A 47 13.65 -1.46 -11.49
C GLY A 47 13.27 -0.27 -12.37
N THR A 48 13.60 -0.38 -13.66
CA THR A 48 13.20 0.58 -14.71
C THR A 48 11.95 0.12 -15.45
N ARG A 49 11.80 -1.19 -15.63
CA ARG A 49 10.59 -1.80 -16.19
C ARG A 49 9.69 -2.22 -15.06
N ARG A 50 8.47 -1.72 -15.04
CA ARG A 50 7.52 -1.95 -13.96
C ARG A 50 6.16 -2.33 -14.51
N ARG A 51 5.60 -3.42 -13.99
CA ARG A 51 4.26 -3.89 -14.31
C ARG A 51 3.50 -4.12 -13.03
N LEU A 52 2.26 -3.67 -13.00
CA LEU A 52 1.31 -3.99 -11.95
C LEU A 52 0.44 -5.16 -12.40
N LEU A 53 0.51 -6.26 -11.66
CA LEU A 53 -0.15 -7.52 -11.97
C LEU A 53 -1.20 -7.85 -10.92
N LEU A 54 -2.21 -8.61 -11.34
CA LEU A 54 -3.26 -9.16 -10.50
C LEU A 54 -3.34 -10.68 -10.68
N GLN A 55 -3.60 -11.40 -9.60
CA GLN A 55 -4.06 -12.78 -9.65
C GLN A 55 -5.22 -12.98 -8.68
N GLU A 56 -6.07 -13.96 -8.98
CA GLU A 56 -7.23 -14.28 -8.14
C GLU A 56 -7.22 -15.75 -7.72
N SER A 57 -7.85 -16.00 -6.57
CA SER A 57 -8.09 -17.33 -6.05
C SER A 57 -9.56 -17.50 -5.66
N ALA A 58 -10.18 -18.57 -6.14
CA ALA A 58 -11.56 -18.95 -5.82
C ALA A 58 -11.66 -19.99 -4.69
N ASP A 59 -10.54 -20.50 -4.19
CA ASP A 59 -10.47 -21.65 -3.28
C ASP A 59 -9.71 -21.35 -1.99
N GLN A 60 -9.76 -20.08 -1.55
CA GLN A 60 -9.14 -19.55 -0.33
C GLN A 60 -7.60 -19.55 -0.37
N GLY A 61 -7.04 -19.32 -1.55
CA GLY A 61 -5.60 -19.17 -1.75
C GLY A 61 -4.87 -20.50 -1.96
N ARG A 62 -5.57 -21.61 -2.18
CA ARG A 62 -4.92 -22.91 -2.49
C ARG A 62 -4.37 -22.93 -3.91
N THR A 63 -5.11 -22.37 -4.85
CA THR A 63 -4.69 -22.18 -6.23
C THR A 63 -4.94 -20.73 -6.67
N TRP A 64 -4.17 -20.29 -7.67
CA TRP A 64 -4.20 -18.93 -8.20
C TRP A 64 -4.29 -18.96 -9.72
N SER A 65 -5.00 -17.97 -10.28
CA SER A 65 -5.07 -17.76 -11.72
C SER A 65 -3.69 -17.41 -12.30
N GLY A 66 -3.56 -17.44 -13.63
CA GLY A 66 -2.42 -16.79 -14.29
C GLY A 66 -2.39 -15.28 -14.02
N PRO A 67 -1.21 -14.63 -14.11
CA PRO A 67 -1.10 -13.18 -13.92
C PRO A 67 -1.88 -12.43 -15.00
N ARG A 68 -2.74 -11.51 -14.54
CA ARG A 68 -3.41 -10.52 -15.38
C ARG A 68 -2.76 -9.17 -15.19
N MET A 69 -2.36 -8.54 -16.28
CA MET A 69 -1.75 -7.21 -16.23
C MET A 69 -2.81 -6.14 -16.00
N LEU A 70 -2.63 -5.33 -14.95
CA LEU A 70 -3.42 -4.12 -14.70
C LEU A 70 -2.77 -2.91 -15.35
N ARG A 71 -1.43 -2.79 -15.26
CA ARG A 71 -0.63 -1.75 -15.95
C ARG A 71 0.70 -2.31 -16.45
N ALA A 72 1.13 -1.82 -17.62
CA ALA A 72 2.27 -2.37 -18.35
C ALA A 72 3.59 -1.62 -18.13
N ASP A 73 3.50 -0.36 -17.70
CA ASP A 73 4.60 0.61 -17.66
C ASP A 73 4.76 1.27 -16.28
N GLN A 74 3.79 1.10 -15.39
CA GLN A 74 3.71 1.75 -14.08
C GLN A 74 3.26 0.75 -13.01
N GLY A 75 3.87 0.86 -11.84
CA GLY A 75 3.56 0.13 -10.62
C GLY A 75 4.65 0.39 -9.58
N HIS A 76 4.27 0.53 -8.30
CA HIS A 76 5.25 0.64 -7.23
C HIS A 76 4.87 -0.13 -5.96
N CYS A 77 3.98 0.41 -5.13
CA CYS A 77 3.54 -0.24 -3.90
C CYS A 77 2.01 -0.30 -3.83
N PRO A 78 1.38 -1.29 -4.51
CA PRO A 78 -0.07 -1.40 -4.56
C PRO A 78 -0.66 -1.75 -3.19
N ARG A 79 -1.76 -1.10 -2.81
CA ARG A 79 -2.50 -1.36 -1.57
C ARG A 79 -4.00 -1.39 -1.82
N PHE A 80 -4.65 -2.48 -1.41
CA PHE A 80 -6.10 -2.64 -1.51
C PHE A 80 -6.84 -2.03 -0.33
N SER A 81 -7.98 -1.43 -0.65
CA SER A 81 -9.03 -1.08 0.31
C SER A 81 -10.38 -1.55 -0.23
N GLN A 82 -11.17 -2.19 0.63
CA GLN A 82 -12.59 -2.39 0.39
C GLN A 82 -13.37 -1.32 1.14
N LEU A 83 -14.18 -0.55 0.42
CA LEU A 83 -15.06 0.47 1.02
C LEU A 83 -16.36 -0.16 1.51
N SER A 84 -17.09 0.57 2.36
CA SER A 84 -18.43 0.20 2.85
C SER A 84 -19.45 0.00 1.72
N SER A 85 -19.23 0.62 0.55
CA SER A 85 -20.03 0.42 -0.67
C SER A 85 -19.72 -0.89 -1.41
N ASN A 86 -18.86 -1.76 -0.89
CA ASN A 86 -18.31 -2.95 -1.55
C ASN A 86 -17.47 -2.67 -2.80
N GLN A 87 -17.14 -1.42 -3.08
CA GLN A 87 -16.15 -1.09 -4.10
C GLN A 87 -14.74 -1.42 -3.60
N LEU A 88 -13.89 -1.86 -4.52
CA LEU A 88 -12.47 -2.03 -4.26
C LEU A 88 -11.71 -0.83 -4.80
N VAL A 89 -10.72 -0.41 -4.05
CA VAL A 89 -9.76 0.63 -4.44
C VAL A 89 -8.37 0.05 -4.32
N LEU A 90 -7.54 0.28 -5.33
CA LEU A 90 -6.12 -0.06 -5.31
C LEU A 90 -5.31 1.22 -5.47
N SER A 91 -4.70 1.70 -4.40
CA SER A 91 -3.74 2.81 -4.42
C SER A 91 -2.40 2.32 -4.96
N ASP A 92 -1.75 3.14 -5.79
CA ASP A 92 -0.38 2.94 -6.27
C ASP A 92 0.29 4.31 -6.50
N ASP A 93 1.59 4.40 -6.25
CA ASP A 93 2.36 5.64 -6.28
C ASP A 93 3.26 5.81 -7.51
N ALA A 94 3.29 4.84 -8.43
CA ALA A 94 3.85 5.05 -9.78
C ALA A 94 2.82 5.77 -10.65
N GLY A 95 2.90 7.11 -10.67
CA GLY A 95 1.83 7.96 -11.19
C GLY A 95 0.67 7.92 -10.20
N PRO A 96 0.70 8.75 -9.13
CA PRO A 96 -0.19 8.62 -7.99
C PRO A 96 -1.65 8.51 -8.43
N THR A 97 -2.23 7.34 -8.20
CA THR A 97 -3.58 7.01 -8.67
C THR A 97 -4.29 6.08 -7.70
N LEU A 98 -5.62 6.21 -7.69
CA LEU A 98 -6.52 5.21 -7.15
C LEU A 98 -7.18 4.48 -8.31
N ASN A 99 -7.00 3.16 -8.37
CA ASN A 99 -7.72 2.32 -9.31
C ASN A 99 -9.01 1.86 -8.63
N TRP A 100 -10.16 2.18 -9.21
CA TRP A 100 -11.48 1.87 -8.66
C TRP A 100 -12.11 0.69 -9.37
N SER A 101 -12.67 -0.24 -8.63
CA SER A 101 -13.46 -1.34 -9.16
C SER A 101 -14.84 -1.39 -8.50
N ALA A 102 -15.88 -1.31 -9.34
CA ALA A 102 -17.28 -1.48 -8.93
C ALA A 102 -17.78 -2.93 -9.13
N ASP A 103 -16.96 -3.78 -9.75
CA ASP A 103 -17.31 -5.13 -10.17
C ASP A 103 -16.36 -6.18 -9.56
N GLN A 104 -15.97 -5.95 -8.30
CA GLN A 104 -15.24 -6.93 -7.49
C GLN A 104 -13.88 -7.33 -8.09
N GLY A 105 -13.18 -6.33 -8.63
CA GLY A 105 -11.85 -6.43 -9.20
C GLY A 105 -11.81 -6.93 -10.64
N ARG A 106 -12.95 -7.07 -11.32
CA ARG A 106 -12.99 -7.53 -12.72
C ARG A 106 -12.52 -6.43 -13.68
N THR A 107 -12.94 -5.20 -13.47
CA THR A 107 -12.44 -4.02 -14.20
C THR A 107 -12.01 -2.92 -13.23
N TRP A 108 -11.13 -2.05 -13.70
CA TRP A 108 -10.49 -1.01 -12.90
C TRP A 108 -10.46 0.31 -13.66
N ALA A 109 -10.97 1.36 -13.03
CA ALA A 109 -10.93 2.73 -13.55
C ALA A 109 -9.87 3.53 -12.78
N PRO A 110 -8.78 3.99 -13.44
CA PRO A 110 -7.78 4.81 -12.78
C PRO A 110 -8.31 6.23 -12.53
N CYS A 111 -8.03 6.76 -11.35
CA CYS A 111 -8.35 8.13 -10.95
C CYS A 111 -7.07 8.79 -10.40
N PRO A 112 -6.55 9.86 -11.04
CA PRO A 112 -5.44 10.63 -10.50
C PRO A 112 -5.80 11.26 -9.15
N ILE A 113 -4.82 11.40 -8.26
CA ILE A 113 -5.01 11.98 -6.92
C ILE A 113 -4.26 13.32 -6.76
N PRO A 114 -4.75 14.40 -7.38
CA PRO A 114 -4.10 15.71 -7.29
C PRO A 114 -4.04 16.19 -5.83
N GLY A 115 -2.91 16.80 -5.48
CA GLY A 115 -2.62 17.30 -4.13
C GLY A 115 -1.83 16.33 -3.25
N VAL A 116 -1.80 15.03 -3.59
CA VAL A 116 -0.89 14.07 -2.95
C VAL A 116 0.51 14.22 -3.54
N THR A 117 1.50 14.48 -2.68
CA THR A 117 2.90 14.71 -3.07
C THR A 117 3.87 13.71 -2.46
N HIS A 118 3.36 12.80 -1.63
CA HIS A 118 4.12 11.70 -1.04
C HIS A 118 3.85 10.41 -1.83
N GLY A 119 4.83 9.50 -1.84
CA GLY A 119 4.71 8.16 -2.42
C GLY A 119 4.48 7.10 -1.34
N LEU A 120 4.76 5.84 -1.65
CA LEU A 120 4.55 4.65 -0.81
C LEU A 120 3.22 4.74 -0.07
N LEU A 121 2.16 4.91 -0.86
CA LEU A 121 0.83 5.15 -0.35
C LEU A 121 0.33 3.92 0.40
N ASP A 122 -0.37 4.16 1.50
CA ASP A 122 -1.03 3.06 2.23
C ASP A 122 -2.48 2.83 1.73
N ARG A 123 -3.20 1.96 2.44
CA ARG A 123 -4.63 1.71 2.24
C ARG A 123 -5.43 2.99 2.51
N ILE A 124 -6.52 3.15 1.76
CA ILE A 124 -7.56 4.13 2.02
C ILE A 124 -8.30 3.76 3.30
N ILE A 125 -8.45 4.75 4.19
CA ILE A 125 -9.38 4.68 5.32
C ILE A 125 -10.62 5.50 4.99
N GLU A 126 -11.77 4.83 4.90
CA GLU A 126 -13.07 5.48 4.74
C GLU A 126 -13.58 5.97 6.10
N LEU A 127 -13.81 7.28 6.23
CA LEU A 127 -14.47 7.84 7.40
C LEU A 127 -15.98 7.85 7.22
N ASP A 128 -16.42 8.21 6.02
CA ASP A 128 -17.80 8.23 5.54
C ASP A 128 -17.81 8.10 3.99
N THR A 129 -18.98 8.19 3.37
CA THR A 129 -19.14 7.98 1.92
C THR A 129 -18.40 8.99 1.05
N GLU A 130 -18.01 10.16 1.56
CA GLU A 130 -17.29 11.18 0.77
C GLU A 130 -15.87 11.41 1.28
N THR A 131 -15.62 11.14 2.56
CA THR A 131 -14.36 11.44 3.23
C THR A 131 -13.44 10.23 3.28
N LEU A 132 -12.31 10.36 2.57
CA LEU A 132 -11.25 9.35 2.53
C LEU A 132 -9.95 9.91 3.12
N LEU A 133 -9.21 9.04 3.80
CA LEU A 133 -7.85 9.32 4.26
C LEU A 133 -6.84 8.42 3.57
N LEU A 134 -5.63 8.94 3.39
CA LEU A 134 -4.52 8.26 2.75
C LEU A 134 -3.21 8.69 3.40
N ALA A 135 -2.41 7.74 3.89
CA ALA A 135 -1.04 8.02 4.31
C ALA A 135 -0.09 7.99 3.10
N GLY A 136 0.93 8.83 3.14
CA GLY A 136 2.05 8.79 2.21
C GLY A 136 3.37 9.09 2.89
N HIS A 137 4.43 8.56 2.30
CA HIS A 137 5.82 8.69 2.71
C HIS A 137 6.62 9.58 1.73
N SER A 138 7.55 10.37 2.25
CA SER A 138 8.55 11.06 1.43
C SER A 138 9.84 11.28 2.21
N HIS A 139 10.93 11.46 1.48
CA HIS A 139 12.19 11.96 2.02
C HIS A 139 12.25 13.48 1.82
N ARG A 140 12.41 14.24 2.92
CA ARG A 140 12.46 15.71 2.93
C ARG A 140 13.71 16.23 3.63
N GLY A 141 14.26 17.31 3.07
CA GLY A 141 15.44 18.00 3.58
C GLY A 141 16.63 17.91 2.63
N ALA A 142 17.64 18.74 2.88
CA ALA A 142 18.84 18.82 2.03
C ALA A 142 19.97 17.89 2.50
N PHE A 143 19.93 17.43 3.75
CA PHE A 143 21.01 16.66 4.35
C PHE A 143 20.61 15.19 4.48
N PRO A 144 21.40 14.27 3.88
CA PRO A 144 21.12 12.86 4.00
C PRO A 144 21.43 12.37 5.42
N HIS A 145 20.55 11.53 5.95
CA HIS A 145 20.81 10.79 7.17
C HIS A 145 21.94 9.78 6.92
N PRO A 146 23.01 9.75 7.75
CA PRO A 146 24.25 9.03 7.44
C PRO A 146 24.06 7.53 7.12
N LYS A 147 23.13 6.87 7.81
CA LYS A 147 22.92 5.42 7.69
C LYS A 147 22.18 5.01 6.42
N ILE A 148 21.20 5.80 5.97
CA ILE A 148 20.36 5.47 4.81
C ILE A 148 20.75 6.24 3.55
N ARG A 149 21.62 7.26 3.68
CA ARG A 149 22.08 8.12 2.57
C ARG A 149 20.94 8.83 1.82
N GLN A 150 19.82 9.05 2.49
CA GLN A 150 18.64 9.74 1.99
C GLN A 150 18.23 10.83 2.99
N ALA A 151 17.49 11.84 2.54
CA ALA A 151 16.97 12.87 3.44
C ALA A 151 16.02 12.28 4.50
N GLY A 152 15.78 13.01 5.58
CA GLY A 152 14.90 12.59 6.67
C GLY A 152 13.49 12.27 6.18
N THR A 153 12.80 11.35 6.85
CA THR A 153 11.50 10.85 6.40
C THR A 153 10.35 11.64 7.00
N GLU A 154 9.32 11.88 6.19
CA GLU A 154 8.05 12.47 6.60
C GLU A 154 6.91 11.50 6.26
N GLN A 155 6.05 11.25 7.24
CA GLN A 155 4.78 10.55 7.08
C GLN A 155 3.67 11.60 7.09
N MET A 156 2.88 11.68 6.03
CA MET A 156 1.82 12.67 5.85
C MET A 156 0.47 11.97 5.70
N LEU A 157 -0.52 12.45 6.44
CA LEU A 157 -1.91 12.11 6.24
C LEU A 157 -2.53 13.09 5.25
N TYR A 158 -3.15 12.57 4.21
CA TYR A 158 -3.97 13.32 3.27
C TYR A 158 -5.45 13.05 3.53
N ARG A 159 -6.27 14.05 3.23
CA ARG A 159 -7.73 13.97 3.30
C ARG A 159 -8.35 14.39 1.98
N SER A 160 -9.31 13.59 1.54
CA SER A 160 -10.28 13.95 0.50
C SER A 160 -11.66 14.04 1.14
N THR A 161 -12.51 14.95 0.64
CA THR A 161 -13.93 15.10 1.01
C THR A 161 -14.83 15.01 -0.22
N ASP A 162 -14.34 14.39 -1.30
CA ASP A 162 -15.01 14.29 -2.60
C ASP A 162 -14.76 12.93 -3.26
N ARG A 163 -14.66 11.87 -2.45
CA ARG A 163 -14.39 10.48 -2.86
C ARG A 163 -13.07 10.28 -3.60
N GLY A 164 -12.03 10.97 -3.14
CA GLY A 164 -10.67 10.82 -3.63
C GLY A 164 -10.39 11.56 -4.94
N ARG A 165 -11.27 12.46 -5.39
CA ARG A 165 -11.05 13.27 -6.60
C ARG A 165 -10.02 14.37 -6.36
N THR A 166 -10.02 14.98 -5.17
CA THR A 166 -9.01 15.94 -4.73
C THR A 166 -8.54 15.63 -3.32
N TRP A 167 -7.26 15.92 -3.06
CA TRP A 167 -6.61 15.63 -1.78
C TRP A 167 -5.92 16.87 -1.23
N LYS A 168 -5.97 17.02 0.09
CA LYS A 168 -5.24 18.04 0.82
C LYS A 168 -4.38 17.39 1.89
N ALA A 169 -3.16 17.89 2.08
CA ALA A 169 -2.36 17.55 3.24
C ALA A 169 -3.16 17.93 4.49
N HIS A 170 -3.29 16.99 5.43
CA HIS A 170 -4.14 17.14 6.60
C HIS A 170 -3.32 17.22 7.89
N SER A 171 -2.39 16.29 8.10
CA SER A 171 -1.54 16.27 9.30
C SER A 171 -0.24 15.51 9.04
N VAL A 172 0.86 16.00 9.61
CA VAL A 172 2.10 15.22 9.70
C VAL A 172 1.87 14.11 10.73
N ILE A 173 1.92 12.85 10.30
CA ILE A 173 1.80 11.68 11.18
C ILE A 173 3.07 11.54 12.00
N ALA A 174 4.23 11.65 11.33
CA ALA A 174 5.53 11.57 11.97
C ALA A 174 6.62 12.25 11.13
N ARG A 175 7.52 12.92 11.84
CA ARG A 175 8.79 13.41 11.32
C ARG A 175 9.74 13.54 12.49
N ASP A 176 10.83 12.80 12.46
CA ASP A 176 11.83 12.80 13.51
C ASP A 176 13.22 13.02 12.87
N PRO A 177 14.04 13.95 13.38
CA PRO A 177 15.36 14.22 12.81
C PRO A 177 16.40 13.13 13.10
N CYS A 178 16.15 12.27 14.09
CA CYS A 178 17.05 11.22 14.55
C CYS A 178 16.60 9.82 14.08
N LEU A 179 15.32 9.67 13.70
CA LEU A 179 14.74 8.40 13.25
C LEU A 179 14.35 8.42 11.77
N VAL A 180 14.33 7.23 11.17
CA VAL A 180 13.87 7.01 9.80
C VAL A 180 12.58 6.22 9.89
N LEU A 181 11.49 6.95 10.12
CA LEU A 181 10.13 6.41 10.21
C LEU A 181 9.52 6.35 8.80
N CYS A 182 9.37 5.13 8.29
CA CYS A 182 8.97 4.83 6.92
C CYS A 182 7.61 4.13 6.82
N GLU A 183 7.00 4.26 5.63
CA GLU A 183 5.91 3.40 5.15
C GLU A 183 4.79 3.19 6.18
N ALA A 184 4.21 4.29 6.67
CA ALA A 184 3.17 4.21 7.68
C ALA A 184 1.99 3.37 7.18
N SER A 185 1.57 2.36 7.96
CA SER A 185 0.33 1.64 7.73
C SER A 185 -0.75 2.10 8.71
N LEU A 186 -1.91 2.47 8.17
CA LEU A 186 -3.04 2.98 8.91
C LEU A 186 -4.08 1.89 9.19
N VAL A 187 -4.66 1.94 10.37
CA VAL A 187 -5.86 1.19 10.71
C VAL A 187 -6.80 2.06 11.56
N ARG A 188 -8.10 1.95 11.30
CA ARG A 188 -9.14 2.54 12.15
C ARG A 188 -9.46 1.56 13.28
N LEU A 189 -9.25 2.00 14.51
CA LEU A 189 -9.51 1.23 15.71
C LEU A 189 -11.01 1.26 16.09
N PRO A 190 -11.48 0.30 16.90
CA PRO A 190 -12.77 0.43 17.59
C PRO A 190 -12.85 1.76 18.34
N GLY A 191 -13.97 2.47 18.20
CA GLY A 191 -14.14 3.83 18.76
C GLY A 191 -13.72 4.96 17.80
N GLY A 192 -13.18 4.64 16.63
CA GLY A 192 -13.00 5.59 15.54
C GLY A 192 -11.63 6.27 15.47
N ARG A 193 -10.78 6.09 16.49
CA ARG A 193 -9.38 6.55 16.46
C ARG A 193 -8.58 5.85 15.36
N LEU A 194 -7.56 6.52 14.86
CA LEU A 194 -6.61 5.97 13.90
C LEU A 194 -5.33 5.54 14.62
N LEU A 195 -4.75 4.45 14.17
CA LEU A 195 -3.40 4.01 14.52
C LEU A 195 -2.57 3.98 13.24
N ALA A 196 -1.43 4.64 13.26
CA ALA A 196 -0.37 4.52 12.28
C ALA A 196 0.78 3.70 12.87
N LEU A 197 1.16 2.59 12.21
CA LEU A 197 2.36 1.83 12.52
C LEU A 197 3.44 2.15 11.48
N MET A 198 4.66 2.41 11.93
CA MET A 198 5.76 2.86 11.08
C MET A 198 6.97 1.96 11.23
N ARG A 199 7.54 1.59 10.08
CA ARG A 199 8.82 0.87 10.00
C ARG A 199 9.95 1.82 10.39
N GLU A 200 10.86 1.35 11.24
CA GLU A 200 12.06 2.09 11.66
C GLU A 200 13.27 1.60 10.83
N ASN A 201 13.99 2.53 10.17
CA ASN A 201 15.12 2.24 9.28
C ASN A 201 16.42 2.96 9.69
N SER A 202 16.49 3.56 10.89
CA SER A 202 17.71 4.11 11.47
C SER A 202 18.63 3.04 12.05
N PHE A 203 18.24 1.77 12.06
CA PHE A 203 19.06 0.67 12.60
C PHE A 203 19.52 0.97 14.03
N VAL A 204 18.61 1.51 14.83
CA VAL A 204 18.79 1.74 16.27
C VAL A 204 18.31 0.56 17.11
N TYR A 205 17.79 -0.48 16.44
CA TYR A 205 17.32 -1.75 17.03
C TYR A 205 16.12 -1.59 17.96
N GLU A 206 15.34 -0.51 17.76
CA GLU A 206 14.07 -0.27 18.44
C GLU A 206 12.92 -0.96 17.70
N PRO A 207 11.80 -1.25 18.39
CA PRO A 207 10.61 -1.81 17.75
C PRO A 207 9.96 -0.81 16.78
N MET A 208 8.90 -1.25 16.08
CA MET A 208 8.09 -0.34 15.26
C MET A 208 7.45 0.75 16.12
N TYR A 209 7.34 1.95 15.53
CA TYR A 209 6.73 3.11 16.16
C TYR A 209 5.24 3.18 15.85
N ALA A 210 4.47 3.73 16.79
CA ALA A 210 3.05 3.95 16.67
C ALA A 210 2.70 5.42 16.88
N CYS A 211 1.75 5.93 16.10
CA CYS A 211 1.12 7.24 16.30
C CYS A 211 -0.39 7.04 16.32
N PHE A 212 -1.08 7.66 17.28
CA PHE A 212 -2.53 7.59 17.40
C PHE A 212 -3.13 8.92 17.06
N SER A 213 -4.32 8.93 16.44
CA SER A 213 -5.13 10.14 16.42
C SER A 213 -5.69 10.42 17.81
N ASP A 214 -5.83 11.71 18.10
CA ASP A 214 -6.63 12.22 19.21
C ASP A 214 -8.13 11.98 18.98
#